data_AF-A0A139BPM7-F1
#
_entry.id   AF-A0A139BPM7-F1
#
_cell.length_a   1.000
_cell.length_b   1.000
_cell.length_c   1.000
_cell.angle_alpha   90.00
_cell.angle_beta   90.00
_cell.angle_gamma   90.00
#
_symmetry.space_group_name_H-M   'P 1'
#
loop_
_entity.id
_entity.type
_entity.pdbx_description
1 polymer ?
#
loop_
_entity_poly.entity_id
_entity_poly.type
_entity_poly.pdbx_seq_one_letter_code
_entity_poly.pdbx_strand_id
1 'polypeptide(L)' 'MSPPKKQKLELTWIGKENRPKLEPRILLEDPAKSYHAKHRVTDNDIFDNQLIFGDNLLALK' A
#
# COMPACT_ATOMS: atom_id res chain seq x y z
N MET A 1 4.38 -38.01 24.42
CA MET A 1 4.93 -36.76 24.98
C MET A 1 4.63 -35.63 24.01
N SER A 2 3.94 -34.59 24.48
CA SER A 2 3.69 -33.37 23.70
C SER A 2 4.99 -32.55 23.59
N PRO A 3 5.27 -31.91 22.44
CA PRO A 3 6.49 -31.14 22.26
C PRO A 3 6.53 -29.92 23.20
N PRO A 4 7.72 -29.48 23.64
CA PRO A 4 7.85 -28.32 24.51
C PRO A 4 7.28 -27.07 23.83
N LYS A 5 6.38 -26.36 24.51
CA LYS A 5 5.84 -25.07 24.04
C LYS A 5 7.00 -24.07 23.94
N LYS A 6 7.31 -23.63 22.72
CA LYS A 6 8.27 -22.55 22.49
C LYS A 6 7.78 -21.28 23.19
N GLN A 7 8.60 -20.71 24.07
CA GLN A 7 8.31 -19.42 24.69
C GLN A 7 8.35 -18.35 23.60
N LYS A 8 7.22 -17.68 23.35
CA LYS A 8 7.11 -16.62 22.36
C LYS A 8 6.98 -15.29 23.11
N LEU A 9 8.00 -14.44 22.97
CA LEU A 9 7.91 -13.06 23.41
C LEU A 9 7.11 -12.29 22.36
N GLU A 10 5.97 -11.75 22.76
CA GLU A 10 5.04 -11.06 21.88
C GLU A 10 4.49 -9.82 22.58
N LEU A 11 4.63 -8.66 21.93
CA LEU A 11 4.05 -7.41 22.41
C LEU A 11 2.54 -7.42 22.19
N THR A 12 1.74 -7.21 23.22
CA THR A 12 0.27 -7.12 23.12
C THR A 12 -0.21 -5.72 23.50
N TRP A 13 -1.24 -5.24 22.80
CA TRP A 13 -1.90 -3.96 23.09
C TRP A 13 -3.39 -4.05 22.72
N ILE A 14 -4.20 -3.13 23.24
CA ILE A 14 -5.64 -3.07 22.95
C ILE A 14 -5.83 -2.89 21.44
N GLY A 15 -6.62 -3.77 20.83
CA GLY A 15 -6.92 -3.73 19.39
C GLY A 15 -5.85 -4.34 18.48
N LYS A 16 -4.79 -4.97 19.00
CA LYS A 16 -3.77 -5.64 18.19
C LYS A 16 -4.33 -6.66 17.20
N GLU A 17 -5.34 -7.43 17.62
CA GLU A 17 -5.96 -8.46 16.79
C GLU A 17 -7.11 -7.91 15.92
N ASN A 18 -7.47 -6.63 16.06
CA ASN A 18 -8.51 -6.01 15.25
C ASN A 18 -7.97 -5.73 13.86
N ARG A 19 -8.22 -6.65 12.93
CA ARG A 19 -7.94 -6.46 11.51
C ARG A 19 -9.20 -5.90 10.84
N PRO A 20 -9.26 -4.61 10.49
CA PRO A 20 -10.41 -4.08 9.77
C PRO A 20 -10.55 -4.79 8.42
N LYS A 21 -11.75 -5.25 8.11
CA LYS A 21 -12.06 -5.78 6.78
C LYS A 21 -12.11 -4.59 5.82
N LEU A 22 -11.25 -4.62 4.80
CA LEU A 22 -11.27 -3.62 3.75
C LEU A 22 -12.21 -4.10 2.65
N GLU A 23 -13.11 -3.23 2.21
CA GLU A 23 -13.95 -3.47 1.05
C GLU A 23 -13.11 -3.41 -0.24
N PRO A 24 -13.42 -4.21 -1.28
CA PRO A 24 -12.77 -4.12 -2.58
C PRO A 24 -12.91 -2.72 -3.16
N ARG A 25 -11.81 -2.19 -3.70
CA ARG A 25 -11.75 -0.84 -4.27
C ARG A 25 -11.10 -0.87 -5.64
N ILE A 26 -11.43 0.13 -6.44
CA ILE A 26 -10.92 0.32 -7.80
C ILE A 26 -10.18 1.65 -7.80
N LEU A 27 -8.93 1.65 -8.26
CA LEU A 27 -8.23 2.88 -8.57
C LEU A 27 -8.77 3.41 -9.90
N LEU A 28 -9.26 4.64 -9.89
CA LEU A 28 -9.74 5.33 -11.08
C LEU A 28 -8.77 6.47 -11.39
N GLU A 29 -8.20 6.46 -12.59
CA GLU A 29 -7.37 7.55 -13.07
C GLU A 29 -8.22 8.81 -13.33
N ASP A 30 -7.64 9.96 -13.02
CA ASP A 30 -8.16 11.27 -13.44
C ASP A 30 -7.22 11.87 -14.50
N PRO A 31 -7.52 11.72 -15.80
CA PRO A 31 -6.65 12.17 -16.89
C PRO A 31 -6.35 13.66 -16.86
N ALA A 32 -7.21 14.47 -16.22
CA ALA A 32 -6.97 15.91 -16.09
C ALA A 32 -5.82 16.24 -15.12
N LYS A 33 -5.41 15.29 -14.27
CA LYS A 33 -4.30 15.43 -13.32
C LYS A 33 -3.03 14.70 -13.75
N SER A 34 -3.07 13.98 -14.87
CA SER A 34 -1.91 13.30 -15.42
C SER A 34 -0.96 14.34 -16.02
N TYR A 35 0.26 14.42 -15.49
CA TYR A 35 1.29 15.36 -15.95
C TYR A 35 2.58 14.62 -16.28
N HIS A 36 3.13 14.90 -17.46
CA HIS A 36 4.45 14.44 -17.86
C HIS A 36 5.19 15.52 -18.64
N ALA A 37 6.52 15.45 -18.66
CA ALA A 37 7.32 16.30 -19.52
C ALA A 37 6.94 16.09 -21.00
N LYS A 38 6.92 17.17 -21.80
CA LYS A 38 6.51 17.14 -23.21
C LYS A 38 7.45 16.33 -24.10
N HIS A 39 8.72 16.22 -23.70
CA HIS A 39 9.75 15.53 -24.46
C HIS A 39 10.53 14.60 -23.52
N ARG A 40 10.93 13.45 -24.05
CA ARG A 40 11.97 12.62 -23.43
C ARG A 40 13.32 13.21 -23.82
N VAL A 41 14.10 13.61 -22.83
CA VAL A 41 15.45 14.15 -22.96
C VAL A 41 16.46 13.01 -22.96
N THR A 42 16.21 11.96 -22.17
CA THR A 42 17.08 10.79 -22.08
C THR A 42 16.30 9.48 -22.08
N ASP A 43 16.96 8.37 -22.40
CA ASP A 43 16.39 7.03 -22.27
C ASP A 43 16.10 6.64 -20.80
N ASN A 44 16.64 7.40 -19.84
CA ASN A 44 16.45 7.18 -18.41
C ASN A 44 15.26 7.97 -17.83
N ASP A 45 14.51 8.71 -18.66
CA ASP A 45 13.39 9.50 -18.17
C ASP A 45 12.24 8.60 -17.71
N ILE A 46 11.72 8.87 -16.51
CA ILE A 46 10.72 8.05 -15.81
C ILE A 46 9.32 8.68 -15.96
N PHE A 47 8.37 7.90 -16.47
CA PHE A 47 7.00 8.36 -16.78
C PHE A 47 5.88 7.51 -16.17
N ASP A 48 6.24 6.48 -15.40
CA ASP A 48 5.33 5.53 -14.75
C ASP A 48 5.03 5.89 -13.29
N ASN A 49 5.46 7.08 -12.84
CA ASN A 49 5.14 7.60 -11.52
C ASN A 49 3.62 7.78 -11.37
N GLN A 50 3.06 7.27 -10.27
CA GLN A 50 1.65 7.42 -9.94
C GLN A 50 1.49 8.21 -8.65
N LEU A 51 0.55 9.17 -8.67
CA LEU A 51 0.13 9.88 -7.47
C LEU A 51 -1.25 9.36 -7.06
N ILE A 52 -1.34 8.72 -5.90
CA ILE A 52 -2.59 8.21 -5.36
C ILE A 52 -3.10 9.19 -4.31
N PHE A 53 -4.32 9.69 -4.50
CA PHE A 53 -5.00 10.51 -3.50
C PHE A 53 -5.94 9.63 -2.66
N GLY A 54 -5.64 9.49 -1.37
CA GLY A 54 -6.46 8.70 -0.46
C GLY A 54 -5.71 8.26 0.79
N ASP A 55 -6.35 7.39 1.56
CA ASP A 55 -5.72 6.74 2.72
C ASP A 55 -4.76 5.63 2.24
N ASN A 56 -3.51 5.70 2.72
CA ASN A 56 -2.44 4.77 2.32
C ASN A 56 -2.74 3.31 2.66
N LEU A 57 -3.43 3.05 3.78
CA LEU A 57 -3.82 1.69 4.16
C LEU A 57 -4.83 1.10 3.15
N LEU A 58 -5.61 1.97 2.50
CA LEU A 58 -6.56 1.58 1.48
C LEU A 58 -5.92 1.48 0.09
N ALA A 59 -4.86 2.24 -0.18
CA ALA A 59 -4.14 2.23 -1.46
C ALA A 59 -3.20 1.01 -1.64
N LEU A 60 -2.74 0.39 -0.55
CA LEU A 60 -1.72 -0.67 -0.56
C LEU A 60 -2.27 -2.11 -0.53
N LYS A 61 -3.59 -2.32 -0.57
CA LYS A 61 -4.24 -3.65 -0.59
C LYS A 61 -5.10 -3.84 -1.81
#